data_AF-A0A2A6XGK2-F1
#
_entry.id   AF-A0A2A6XGK2-F1
#
_cell.length_a   1.000
_cell.length_b   1.000
_cell.length_c   1.000
_cell.angle_alpha   90.00
_cell.angle_beta   90.00
_cell.angle_gamma   90.00
#
_symmetry.space_group_name_H-M   'P 1'
#
loop_
_entity.id
_entity.type
_entity.pdbx_description
1 polymer ?
#
loop_
_entity_poly.entity_id
_entity_poly.type
_entity_poly.pdbx_seq_one_letter_code
_entity_poly.pdbx_strand_id
1 'polypeptide(L)'
;MENNENHKKLNSTLCKFLGDAFTLDGKEGGLNMEKLHEAIKKEKPKMNVLLMGGTGVGKSLLINALFGKEIAKAGVGKPITQHLEKYIDEQKGLILWDTKGIEDKDYHDTMQSIKKEMEDSFKTLDEKEAIDVAYLCVKETSSRIQERESY
;
A
#
# COMPACT_ATOMS: atom_id res chain seq x y z
N MET A 1 19.98 -3.39 35.92
CA MET A 1 18.75 -2.62 36.14
C MET A 1 18.17 -2.03 34.84
N GLU A 2 18.98 -1.74 33.81
CA GLU A 2 18.54 -1.24 32.49
C GLU A 2 17.52 -2.12 31.74
N ASN A 3 17.65 -3.46 31.78
CA ASN A 3 16.74 -4.35 31.02
C ASN A 3 15.26 -4.25 31.42
N ASN A 4 14.96 -3.86 32.67
CA ASN A 4 13.59 -3.82 33.17
C ASN A 4 12.89 -2.48 32.84
N GLU A 5 13.64 -1.39 32.70
CA GLU A 5 13.11 -0.10 32.23
C GLU A 5 12.80 -0.12 30.74
N ASN A 6 13.69 -0.70 29.92
CA ASN A 6 13.46 -0.83 28.48
C ASN A 6 12.22 -1.67 28.18
N HIS A 7 12.01 -2.76 28.92
CA HIS A 7 10.82 -3.61 28.78
C HIS A 7 9.52 -2.86 29.14
N LYS A 8 9.52 -2.10 30.25
CA LYS A 8 8.37 -1.27 30.65
C LYS A 8 8.07 -0.16 29.63
N LYS A 9 9.10 0.47 29.08
CA LYS A 9 8.96 1.53 28.07
C LYS A 9 8.39 0.99 26.76
N LEU A 10 8.90 -0.14 26.27
CA LEU A 10 8.40 -0.81 25.07
C LEU A 10 6.94 -1.26 25.23
N ASN A 11 6.60 -1.86 26.37
CA ASN A 11 5.23 -2.29 26.69
C ASN A 11 4.27 -1.09 26.73
N SER A 12 4.66 0.00 27.39
CA SER A 12 3.92 1.27 27.41
C SER A 12 3.64 1.82 26.01
N THR A 13 4.65 1.84 25.14
CA THR A 13 4.50 2.31 23.76
C THR A 13 3.60 1.42 22.92
N LEU A 14 3.76 0.09 23.01
CA LEU A 14 2.95 -0.86 22.27
C LEU A 14 1.49 -0.85 22.74
N CYS A 15 1.23 -0.83 24.05
CA CYS A 15 -0.13 -0.74 24.58
C CYS A 15 -0.81 0.59 24.25
N LYS A 16 -0.05 1.69 24.11
CA LYS A 16 -0.59 2.97 23.62
C LYS A 16 -1.07 2.87 22.16
N PHE A 17 -0.35 2.13 21.33
CA PHE A 17 -0.63 2.05 19.90
C PHE A 17 -1.65 0.94 19.56
N LEU A 18 -1.51 -0.22 20.19
CA LEU A 18 -2.28 -1.44 19.93
C LEU A 18 -3.45 -1.62 20.90
N GLY A 19 -3.57 -0.76 21.91
CA GLY A 19 -4.62 -0.85 22.92
C GLY A 19 -4.60 -2.20 23.63
N ASP A 20 -5.77 -2.83 23.76
CA ASP A 20 -5.95 -4.15 24.35
C ASP A 20 -5.74 -5.31 23.36
N ALA A 21 -5.34 -5.01 22.11
CA ALA A 21 -4.95 -6.02 21.13
C ALA A 21 -3.54 -6.56 21.37
N PHE A 22 -2.77 -5.95 22.26
CA PHE A 22 -1.45 -6.43 22.65
C PHE A 22 -1.36 -6.57 24.16
N THR A 23 -0.84 -7.71 24.62
CA THR A 23 -0.62 -7.97 26.05
C THR A 23 0.78 -8.51 26.28
N LEU A 24 1.44 -8.02 27.33
CA LEU A 24 2.72 -8.53 27.84
C LEU A 24 2.53 -8.82 29.33
N ASP A 25 1.96 -9.99 29.64
CA ASP A 25 1.64 -10.41 31.01
C ASP A 25 2.63 -11.45 31.58
N GLY A 26 3.65 -11.82 30.80
CA GLY A 26 4.70 -12.75 31.20
C GLY A 26 4.29 -14.23 31.21
N LYS A 27 3.07 -14.57 30.76
CA LYS A 27 2.60 -15.95 30.61
C LYS A 27 2.62 -16.37 29.14
N GLU A 28 1.87 -15.65 28.32
CA GLU A 28 1.79 -15.79 26.85
C GLU A 28 1.49 -14.40 26.25
N GLY A 29 2.46 -13.49 26.36
CA GLY A 29 2.31 -12.16 25.77
C GLY A 29 2.30 -12.23 24.24
N GLY A 30 1.32 -11.59 23.60
CA GLY A 30 1.14 -11.69 22.16
C GLY A 30 0.19 -10.64 21.57
N LEU A 31 0.18 -10.61 20.25
CA LEU A 31 -0.73 -9.79 19.45
C LEU A 31 -2.02 -10.58 19.20
N ASN A 32 -3.14 -10.11 19.74
CA ASN A 32 -4.46 -10.62 19.42
C ASN A 32 -4.90 -10.04 18.07
N MET A 33 -4.84 -10.87 17.02
CA MET A 33 -5.15 -10.46 15.65
C MET A 33 -6.62 -10.08 15.45
N GLU A 34 -7.55 -10.71 16.17
CA GLU A 34 -8.97 -10.37 16.07
C GLU A 34 -9.25 -8.97 16.62
N LYS A 35 -8.77 -8.69 17.83
CA LYS A 35 -8.88 -7.36 18.45
C LYS A 35 -8.18 -6.28 17.64
N LEU A 36 -6.98 -6.59 17.13
CA LEU A 36 -6.24 -5.66 16.27
C LEU A 36 -7.03 -5.33 15.01
N HIS A 37 -7.61 -6.35 14.38
CA HIS A 37 -8.42 -6.18 13.18
C HIS A 37 -9.71 -5.39 13.46
N GLU A 38 -10.38 -5.62 14.59
CA GLU A 38 -11.54 -4.81 15.01
C GLU A 38 -11.17 -3.35 15.27
N ALA A 39 -10.05 -3.11 15.97
CA ALA A 39 -9.54 -1.77 16.24
C ALA A 39 -9.20 -1.02 14.94
N ILE A 40 -8.47 -1.68 14.02
CA ILE A 40 -8.12 -1.11 12.70
C ILE A 40 -9.39 -0.83 11.90
N LYS A 41 -10.35 -1.77 11.85
CA LYS A 41 -11.62 -1.55 11.11
C LYS A 41 -12.43 -0.39 11.65
N LYS A 42 -12.41 -0.17 12.97
CA LYS A 42 -13.12 0.95 13.61
C LYS A 42 -12.47 2.29 13.30
N GLU A 43 -11.14 2.34 13.38
CA GLU A 43 -10.37 3.58 13.16
C GLU A 43 -10.29 3.92 11.66
N LYS A 44 -10.05 2.91 10.83
CA LYS A 44 -9.87 3.04 9.38
C LYS A 44 -10.65 1.93 8.66
N PRO A 45 -11.95 2.15 8.38
CA PRO A 45 -12.82 1.16 7.74
C PRO A 45 -12.36 0.74 6.34
N LYS A 46 -11.67 1.63 5.63
CA LYS A 46 -11.09 1.38 4.31
C LYS A 46 -9.65 1.85 4.28
N MET A 47 -8.74 0.97 3.90
CA MET A 47 -7.33 1.29 3.65
C MET A 47 -7.13 1.61 2.17
N ASN A 48 -6.64 2.81 1.86
CA ASN A 48 -6.34 3.27 0.50
C ASN A 48 -4.85 3.07 0.20
N VAL A 49 -4.56 2.18 -0.74
CA VAL A 49 -3.21 1.85 -1.17
C VAL A 49 -2.99 2.27 -2.61
N LEU A 50 -1.93 3.01 -2.85
CA LEU A 50 -1.49 3.43 -4.17
C LEU A 50 -0.37 2.52 -4.68
N LEU A 51 -0.56 1.89 -5.83
CA LEU A 51 0.44 1.03 -6.46
C LEU A 51 1.22 1.80 -7.51
N MET A 52 2.51 2.01 -7.28
CA MET A 52 3.42 2.67 -8.22
C MET A 52 4.52 1.71 -8.69
N GLY A 53 5.15 2.02 -9.82
CA GLY A 53 6.29 1.27 -10.33
C GLY A 53 6.33 1.19 -11.84
N GLY A 54 7.43 0.66 -12.37
CA GLY A 54 7.66 0.53 -13.81
C GLY A 54 6.58 -0.27 -14.55
N THR A 55 6.54 -0.14 -15.87
CA THR A 55 5.71 -1.02 -16.71
C THR A 55 6.15 -2.48 -16.56
N GLY A 56 5.18 -3.39 -16.43
CA GLY A 56 5.44 -4.83 -16.37
C GLY A 56 5.98 -5.37 -15.03
N VAL A 57 6.03 -4.56 -13.96
CA VAL A 57 6.43 -5.01 -12.61
C VAL A 57 5.36 -5.83 -11.89
N GLY A 58 4.13 -5.90 -12.42
CA GLY A 58 3.06 -6.74 -11.88
C GLY A 58 2.03 -6.05 -10.98
N LYS A 59 1.86 -4.72 -11.06
CA LYS A 59 0.87 -3.96 -10.24
C LYS A 59 -0.56 -4.50 -10.39
N SER A 60 -1.07 -4.59 -11.61
CA SER A 60 -2.41 -5.12 -11.91
C SER A 60 -2.55 -6.61 -11.55
N LEU A 61 -1.46 -7.39 -11.65
CA LEU A 61 -1.42 -8.79 -11.18
C LEU A 61 -1.54 -8.88 -9.66
N LEU A 62 -0.89 -7.98 -8.91
CA LEU A 62 -1.02 -7.89 -7.46
C LEU A 62 -2.46 -7.61 -7.05
N ILE A 63 -3.16 -6.72 -7.78
CA ILE A 63 -4.59 -6.47 -7.55
C ILE A 63 -5.40 -7.75 -7.74
N ASN A 64 -5.23 -8.45 -8.86
CA ASN A 64 -5.95 -9.70 -9.11
C ASN A 64 -5.67 -10.76 -8.05
N ALA A 65 -4.41 -10.86 -7.58
CA ALA A 65 -4.04 -11.77 -6.50
C ALA A 65 -4.71 -11.41 -5.17
N LEU A 66 -4.74 -10.12 -4.81
CA LEU A 66 -5.39 -9.64 -3.58
C LEU A 66 -6.92 -9.82 -3.62
N PHE A 67 -7.54 -9.65 -4.79
CA PHE A 67 -8.98 -9.85 -4.97
C PHE A 67 -9.37 -11.32 -5.17
N GLY A 68 -8.42 -12.19 -5.52
CA GLY A 68 -8.67 -13.60 -5.81
C GLY A 68 -9.45 -13.84 -7.12
N LYS A 69 -9.52 -12.83 -7.99
CA LYS A 69 -10.22 -12.87 -9.29
C LYS A 69 -9.61 -11.85 -10.25
N GLU A 70 -9.80 -12.09 -11.53
CA GLU A 70 -9.34 -11.18 -12.59
C GLU A 70 -10.29 -9.98 -12.70
N ILE A 71 -9.85 -8.83 -12.18
CA ILE A 71 -10.59 -7.56 -12.23
C ILE A 71 -9.80 -6.43 -12.88
N ALA A 72 -8.47 -6.47 -12.75
CA ALA A 72 -7.56 -5.54 -13.37
C ALA A 72 -6.99 -6.18 -14.63
N LYS A 73 -6.99 -5.42 -15.73
CA LYS A 73 -6.45 -5.91 -17.00
C LYS A 73 -4.93 -6.05 -16.88
N ALA A 74 -4.44 -7.28 -16.96
CA ALA A 74 -3.02 -7.59 -16.93
C ALA A 74 -2.59 -8.37 -18.18
N GLY A 75 -1.32 -8.29 -18.53
CA GLY A 75 -0.80 -8.96 -19.73
C GLY A 75 0.64 -8.59 -20.02
N VAL A 76 1.20 -9.25 -21.04
CA VAL A 76 2.60 -9.12 -21.44
C VAL A 76 2.69 -8.29 -22.72
N GLY A 77 3.73 -7.45 -22.81
CA GLY A 77 4.01 -6.65 -24.01
C GLY A 77 3.77 -5.17 -23.77
N LYS A 78 2.84 -4.57 -24.52
CA LYS A 78 2.56 -3.13 -24.44
C LYS A 78 1.97 -2.77 -23.07
N PRO A 79 2.22 -1.54 -22.56
CA PRO A 79 1.55 -1.07 -21.35
C PRO A 79 0.03 -1.17 -21.51
N ILE A 80 -0.64 -1.83 -20.56
CA ILE A 80 -2.08 -2.06 -20.60
C ILE A 80 -2.81 -0.99 -19.77
N THR A 81 -2.37 -0.74 -18.54
CA THR A 81 -2.86 0.35 -17.70
C THR A 81 -2.32 1.67 -18.24
N GLN A 82 -3.21 2.52 -18.75
CA GLN A 82 -2.88 3.83 -19.35
C GLN A 82 -3.21 5.02 -18.45
N HIS A 83 -4.07 4.78 -17.46
CA HIS A 83 -4.67 5.78 -16.57
C HIS A 83 -4.68 5.26 -15.13
N LEU A 84 -4.91 6.15 -14.18
CA LEU A 84 -5.12 5.81 -12.77
C LEU A 84 -6.47 5.11 -12.62
N GLU A 85 -6.46 3.88 -12.12
CA GLU A 85 -7.67 3.07 -11.95
C GLU A 85 -7.92 2.74 -10.48
N LYS A 86 -9.17 2.92 -10.01
CA LYS A 86 -9.60 2.64 -8.63
C LYS A 86 -10.30 1.28 -8.56
N TYR A 87 -9.85 0.43 -7.65
CA TYR A 87 -10.43 -0.88 -7.36
C TYR A 87 -10.82 -0.96 -5.89
N ILE A 88 -12.04 -1.42 -5.59
CA ILE A 88 -12.58 -1.44 -4.22
C ILE A 88 -13.00 -2.86 -3.82
N ASP A 89 -12.42 -3.37 -2.74
CA ASP A 89 -12.84 -4.60 -2.04
C ASP A 89 -13.56 -4.20 -0.75
N GLU A 90 -14.89 -4.09 -0.81
CA GLU A 90 -15.72 -3.74 0.35
C GLU A 90 -15.66 -4.80 1.46
N GLN A 91 -15.41 -6.06 1.11
CA GLN A 91 -15.34 -7.15 2.11
C GLN A 91 -14.05 -7.07 2.92
N LYS A 92 -12.93 -6.74 2.25
CA LYS A 92 -11.62 -6.56 2.89
C LYS A 92 -11.37 -5.14 3.39
N GLY A 93 -12.23 -4.18 3.06
CA GLY A 93 -12.01 -2.77 3.39
C GLY A 93 -10.76 -2.21 2.68
N LEU A 94 -10.56 -2.56 1.41
CA LEU A 94 -9.40 -2.14 0.64
C LEU A 94 -9.80 -1.29 -0.56
N ILE A 95 -9.06 -0.22 -0.80
CA ILE A 95 -9.08 0.54 -2.03
C ILE A 95 -7.68 0.48 -2.62
N LEU A 96 -7.54 -0.07 -3.82
CA LEU A 96 -6.28 -0.14 -4.55
C LEU A 96 -6.34 0.80 -5.74
N TRP A 97 -5.34 1.66 -5.86
CA TRP A 97 -5.16 2.54 -7.00
C TRP A 97 -4.02 2.02 -7.87
N ASP A 98 -4.33 1.55 -9.08
CA ASP A 98 -3.32 1.12 -10.06
C ASP A 98 -2.89 2.31 -10.92
N THR A 99 -1.59 2.64 -10.93
CA THR A 99 -1.09 3.71 -11.79
C THR A 99 -0.65 3.16 -13.14
N LYS A 100 -0.63 4.04 -14.15
CA LYS A 100 0.18 3.81 -15.34
C LYS A 100 1.61 3.42 -14.92
N GLY A 101 2.19 2.45 -15.62
CA GLY A 101 3.59 2.08 -15.43
C GLY A 101 4.54 3.18 -15.89
N ILE A 102 5.61 3.39 -15.12
CA ILE A 102 6.68 4.32 -15.51
C ILE A 102 7.51 3.65 -16.62
N GLU A 103 7.73 4.35 -17.74
CA GLU A 103 8.52 3.90 -18.87
C GLU A 103 9.73 4.82 -19.09
N ASP A 104 10.89 4.24 -19.43
CA ASP A 104 12.16 4.97 -19.58
C ASP A 104 12.13 5.98 -20.74
N LYS A 105 11.50 5.62 -21.86
CA LYS A 105 11.53 6.42 -23.10
C LYS A 105 10.85 7.79 -22.97
N ASP A 106 9.92 7.94 -22.04
CA ASP A 106 9.12 9.15 -21.82
C ASP A 106 8.94 9.41 -20.32
N TYR A 107 10.00 9.24 -19.52
CA TYR A 107 9.93 9.28 -18.05
C TYR A 107 9.37 10.61 -17.54
N HIS A 108 9.87 11.75 -18.03
CA HIS A 108 9.43 13.06 -17.56
C HIS A 108 7.92 13.28 -17.83
N ASP A 109 7.48 13.02 -19.05
CA ASP A 109 6.08 13.21 -19.45
C ASP A 109 5.16 12.21 -18.74
N THR A 110 5.61 10.97 -18.57
CA THR A 110 4.88 9.94 -17.82
C THR A 110 4.71 10.35 -16.36
N MET A 111 5.76 10.86 -15.71
CA MET A 111 5.70 11.33 -14.33
C MET A 111 4.79 12.56 -14.18
N GLN A 112 4.85 13.52 -15.10
CA GLN A 112 3.95 14.68 -15.08
C GLN A 112 2.49 14.28 -15.29
N SER A 113 2.22 13.36 -16.22
CA SER A 113 0.88 12.82 -16.45
C SER A 113 0.34 12.11 -15.22
N ILE A 114 1.13 11.20 -14.62
CA ILE A 114 0.75 10.47 -13.41
C ILE A 114 0.48 11.44 -12.26
N LYS A 115 1.37 12.43 -12.06
CA LYS A 115 1.20 13.44 -11.01
C LYS A 115 -0.09 14.25 -11.20
N LYS A 116 -0.35 14.73 -12.41
CA LYS A 116 -1.56 15.49 -12.73
C LYS A 116 -2.82 14.65 -12.49
N GLU A 117 -2.79 13.40 -12.93
CA GLU A 117 -3.92 12.49 -12.77
C GLU A 117 -4.21 12.17 -11.30
N MET A 118 -3.17 12.00 -10.48
CA MET A 118 -3.29 11.88 -9.02
C MET A 118 -3.86 13.16 -8.40
N GLU A 119 -3.32 14.33 -8.75
CA GLU A 119 -3.82 15.61 -8.24
C GLU A 119 -5.30 15.80 -8.58
N ASP A 120 -5.70 15.52 -9.82
CA ASP A 120 -7.08 15.68 -10.27
C ASP A 120 -8.02 14.65 -9.61
N SER A 121 -7.56 13.42 -9.42
CA SER A 121 -8.34 12.36 -8.76
C SER A 121 -8.47 12.55 -7.25
N PHE A 122 -7.45 13.12 -6.60
CA PHE A 122 -7.39 13.23 -5.14
C PHE A 122 -7.90 14.57 -4.60
N LYS A 123 -7.98 15.63 -5.43
CA LYS A 123 -8.56 16.93 -5.04
C LYS A 123 -9.98 16.84 -4.50
N THR A 124 -10.74 15.84 -4.93
CA THR A 124 -12.15 15.65 -4.59
C THR A 124 -12.39 14.53 -3.59
N LEU A 125 -11.32 13.85 -3.13
CA LEU A 125 -11.45 12.77 -2.15
C LEU A 125 -11.73 13.35 -0.76
N ASP A 126 -12.64 12.68 -0.05
CA ASP A 126 -12.83 12.92 1.38
C ASP A 126 -11.53 12.56 2.12
N GLU A 127 -11.24 13.24 3.24
CA GLU A 127 -10.05 12.98 4.06
C GLU A 127 -9.98 11.50 4.50
N LYS A 128 -11.13 10.84 4.68
CA LYS A 128 -11.21 9.41 4.99
C LYS A 128 -10.82 8.51 3.81
N GLU A 129 -10.91 9.01 2.58
CA GLU A 129 -10.49 8.34 1.35
C GLU A 129 -9.08 8.74 0.88
N ALA A 130 -8.36 9.57 1.65
CA ALA A 130 -6.98 9.91 1.36
C ALA A 130 -6.10 8.65 1.27
N ILE A 131 -5.05 8.72 0.44
CA ILE A 131 -4.07 7.64 0.31
C ILE A 131 -3.34 7.45 1.64
N ASP A 132 -3.42 6.24 2.18
CA ASP A 132 -2.80 5.88 3.47
C ASP A 132 -1.39 5.33 3.26
N VAL A 133 -1.19 4.57 2.18
CA VAL A 133 0.06 3.89 1.89
C VAL A 133 0.34 3.92 0.39
N ALA A 134 1.61 4.13 0.03
CA ALA A 134 2.08 3.93 -1.33
C ALA A 134 3.01 2.72 -1.40
N TYR A 135 2.70 1.76 -2.27
CA TYR A 135 3.55 0.62 -2.58
C TYR A 135 4.33 0.89 -3.86
N LEU A 136 5.64 0.93 -3.74
CA LEU A 136 6.55 0.93 -4.87
C LEU A 136 6.83 -0.54 -5.28
N CYS A 137 6.20 -0.98 -6.36
CA CYS A 137 6.40 -2.30 -6.93
C CYS A 137 7.68 -2.33 -7.76
N VAL A 138 8.59 -3.22 -7.38
CA VAL A 138 9.86 -3.47 -8.08
C VAL A 138 9.89 -4.93 -8.53
N LYS A 139 10.39 -5.17 -9.75
CA LYS A 139 10.48 -6.53 -10.29
C LYS A 139 11.60 -7.31 -9.59
N GLU A 140 11.26 -8.43 -8.97
CA GLU A 140 12.22 -9.24 -8.20
C GLU A 140 13.38 -9.76 -9.07
N THR A 141 13.12 -10.19 -10.31
CA THR A 141 14.17 -10.71 -11.21
C THR A 141 15.12 -9.63 -11.75
N SER A 142 14.93 -8.35 -11.42
CA SER A 142 15.89 -7.32 -11.85
C SER A 142 17.15 -7.43 -10.98
N SER A 143 18.23 -7.94 -11.55
CA SER A 143 19.53 -8.05 -10.85
C SER A 143 20.20 -6.69 -10.59
N ARG A 144 19.57 -5.59 -11.01
CA ARG A 144 20.06 -4.21 -10.87
C ARG A 144 18.87 -3.32 -10.53
N ILE A 145 19.06 -2.43 -9.56
CA ILE A 145 18.21 -1.25 -9.39
C ILE A 145 18.55 -0.33 -10.55
N GLN A 146 17.57 0.02 -11.39
CA GLN A 146 17.76 1.06 -12.40
C GLN A 146 17.97 2.39 -11.70
N GLU A 147 19.08 3.06 -12.00
CA GLU A 147 19.27 4.45 -11.58
C GLU A 147 18.20 5.32 -12.25
N ARG A 148 17.74 6.36 -11.53
CA ARG A 148 16.89 7.40 -12.13
C ARG A 148 17.68 8.00 -13.29
N GLU A 149 17.13 7.96 -14.50
CA GLU A 149 17.74 8.71 -15.61
C GLU A 149 17.75 10.20 -15.24
N SER A 150 18.95 10.73 -15.07
CA SER A 150 19.21 12.14 -14.81
C SER A 150 19.09 12.90 -16.14
N TYR A 151 18.04 13.71 -16.28
CA TYR A 151 17.93 14.74 -17.31
C TYR A 151 18.67 16.00 -16.87
#